data_AF-A0A7Z2VPQ4-F1
#
_entry.id   AF-A0A7Z2VPQ4-F1
#
_cell.length_a   1.000
_cell.length_b   1.000
_cell.length_c   1.000
_cell.angle_alpha   90.00
_cell.angle_beta   90.00
_cell.angle_gamma   90.00
#
_symmetry.space_group_name_H-M   'P 1'
#
loop_
_entity.id
_entity.type
_entity.pdbx_description
1 polymer ?
#
loop_
_entity_poly.entity_id
_entity_poly.type
_entity_poly.pdbx_seq_one_letter_code
_entity_poly.pdbx_strand_id
1 'polypeptide(L)'
;MDKRLFVCTKPYQYLLARLIKHGCGFEHCDIVILNHFYEAGDFSYKVRETGIWDKVLFIDDGTLDQFKLRMNPVRKFVFYHSWRKYLPASLADISHYEEVFLAHDFVAVEYAIIRKFNKEGKRSYLYEEGFGNYINNSTHTKWHMRFLKKIAPWFGLPGGYFGSLKWITSVWLQRPELIMSDRKNPLRNKTKALPISFKEYLQMPQIIDECYRIYPELYEIDRSLKDKKSMTIVLTEPFIDEIAERKNYLEEILARVDETVKDKITPIFFKQHPGEQLSLEGMSEQVVSLPKKLPIELLYLVMIKNDIRKVNVFSFGSTAVLNLFDLCKSDESLDIFIIESMGMMMEDELISTRFRELAEKYHIRFETM
;
A
#
# COMPACT_ATOMS: atom_id res chain seq x y z
N MET A 1 -18.15 2.19 -26.30
CA MET A 1 -17.45 3.04 -25.33
C MET A 1 -16.65 2.12 -24.44
N ASP A 2 -15.33 2.28 -24.44
CA ASP A 2 -14.44 1.39 -23.73
C ASP A 2 -14.34 1.84 -22.26
N LYS A 3 -15.21 1.30 -21.40
CA LYS A 3 -15.18 1.64 -19.96
C LYS A 3 -14.15 0.79 -19.24
N ARG A 4 -13.44 1.35 -18.26
CA ARG A 4 -12.49 0.62 -17.41
C ARG A 4 -12.98 0.55 -15.98
N LEU A 5 -12.67 -0.55 -15.31
CA LEU A 5 -12.98 -0.75 -13.89
C LEU A 5 -11.67 -0.72 -13.08
N PHE A 6 -11.66 0.04 -12.00
CA PHE A 6 -10.59 0.02 -11.00
C PHE A 6 -11.11 -0.55 -9.68
N VAL A 7 -10.28 -1.30 -8.97
CA VAL A 7 -10.63 -1.89 -7.67
C VAL A 7 -9.50 -1.64 -6.67
N CYS A 8 -9.79 -0.96 -5.58
CA CYS A 8 -8.83 -0.67 -4.52
C CYS A 8 -9.32 -1.14 -3.14
N THR A 9 -8.38 -1.60 -2.31
CA THR A 9 -8.62 -2.00 -0.91
C THR A 9 -7.83 -1.14 0.08
N LYS A 10 -7.05 -0.15 -0.39
CA LYS A 10 -6.27 0.76 0.45
C LYS A 10 -6.27 2.20 -0.11
N PRO A 11 -6.15 3.23 0.75
CA PRO A 11 -6.00 4.62 0.34
C PRO A 11 -4.83 4.87 -0.62
N TYR A 12 -3.68 4.24 -0.40
CA TYR A 12 -2.53 4.33 -1.32
C TYR A 12 -2.85 3.80 -2.74
N GLN A 13 -3.60 2.71 -2.83
CA GLN A 13 -3.99 2.11 -4.11
C GLN A 13 -4.93 3.00 -4.91
N TYR A 14 -5.69 3.87 -4.24
CA TYR A 14 -6.46 4.91 -4.93
C TYR A 14 -5.54 5.86 -5.69
N LEU A 15 -4.45 6.30 -5.07
CA LEU A 15 -3.48 7.20 -5.71
C LEU A 15 -2.87 6.56 -6.97
N LEU A 16 -2.53 5.27 -6.90
CA LEU A 16 -2.02 4.53 -8.06
C LEU A 16 -3.08 4.29 -9.14
N ALA A 17 -4.31 3.95 -8.77
CA ALA A 17 -5.42 3.82 -9.73
C ALA A 17 -5.68 5.14 -10.46
N ARG A 18 -5.69 6.25 -9.71
CA ARG A 18 -5.89 7.60 -10.22
C ARG A 18 -4.72 8.05 -11.11
N LEU A 19 -3.49 7.69 -10.75
CA LEU A 19 -2.29 7.86 -11.58
C LEU A 19 -2.44 7.11 -12.90
N ILE A 20 -2.84 5.84 -12.88
CA ILE A 20 -3.01 5.04 -14.10
C ILE A 20 -4.10 5.64 -14.98
N LYS A 21 -5.26 5.99 -14.40
CA LYS A 21 -6.35 6.68 -15.12
C LYS A 21 -5.83 7.93 -15.84
N HIS A 22 -5.07 8.76 -15.14
CA HIS A 22 -4.55 10.01 -15.70
C HIS A 22 -3.48 9.75 -16.76
N GLY A 23 -2.43 9.00 -16.43
CA GLY A 23 -1.28 8.77 -17.30
C GLY A 23 -1.62 7.99 -18.57
N CYS A 24 -2.65 7.15 -18.55
CA CYS A 24 -3.15 6.49 -19.75
C CYS A 24 -4.22 7.29 -20.51
N GLY A 25 -4.66 8.44 -19.99
CA GLY A 25 -5.73 9.24 -20.61
C GLY A 25 -7.08 8.54 -20.63
N PHE A 26 -7.38 7.68 -19.64
CA PHE A 26 -8.67 6.99 -19.61
C PHE A 26 -9.78 7.94 -19.17
N GLU A 27 -10.73 8.21 -20.06
CA GLU A 27 -11.86 9.10 -19.80
C GLU A 27 -12.93 8.40 -18.96
N HIS A 28 -13.50 7.31 -19.47
CA HIS A 28 -14.60 6.57 -18.86
C HIS A 28 -14.11 5.47 -17.91
N CYS A 29 -14.14 5.76 -16.61
CA CYS A 29 -13.73 4.79 -15.58
C CYS A 29 -14.67 4.77 -14.40
N ASP A 30 -14.96 3.56 -13.91
CA ASP A 30 -15.57 3.33 -12.61
C ASP A 30 -14.52 2.85 -11.61
N ILE A 31 -14.76 3.10 -10.33
CA ILE A 31 -13.94 2.57 -9.24
C ILE A 31 -14.80 1.85 -8.20
N VAL A 32 -14.26 0.75 -7.69
CA VAL A 32 -14.77 -0.01 -6.56
C VAL A 32 -13.80 0.14 -5.39
N ILE A 33 -14.34 0.55 -4.24
CA ILE A 33 -13.63 0.66 -2.97
C ILE A 33 -14.14 -0.47 -2.07
N LEU A 34 -13.24 -1.34 -1.64
CA LEU A 34 -13.53 -2.47 -0.75
C LEU A 34 -13.32 -2.08 0.71
N ASN A 35 -14.13 -2.65 1.62
CA ASN A 35 -14.12 -2.34 3.05
C ASN A 35 -12.97 -3.02 3.81
N HIS A 36 -11.73 -2.67 3.46
CA HIS A 36 -10.51 -3.32 3.94
C HIS A 36 -9.62 -2.40 4.80
N PHE A 37 -10.06 -1.17 5.02
CA PHE A 37 -9.35 -0.18 5.84
C PHE A 37 -10.33 0.67 6.64
N TYR A 38 -9.85 1.24 7.73
CA TYR A 38 -10.62 2.11 8.60
C TYR A 38 -11.23 3.28 7.80
N GLU A 39 -12.52 3.53 8.00
CA GLU A 39 -13.28 4.59 7.31
C GLU A 39 -13.39 4.46 5.77
N ALA A 40 -13.26 3.25 5.21
CA ALA A 40 -13.40 3.04 3.76
C ALA A 40 -14.72 3.57 3.16
N GLY A 41 -15.82 3.56 3.93
CA GLY A 41 -17.10 4.15 3.53
C GLY A 41 -17.06 5.68 3.40
N ASP A 42 -16.49 6.39 4.38
CA ASP A 42 -16.28 7.85 4.33
C ASP A 42 -15.32 8.21 3.18
N PHE A 43 -14.24 7.46 3.05
CA PHE A 43 -13.31 7.61 1.93
C PHE A 43 -14.02 7.46 0.58
N SER A 44 -14.90 6.47 0.43
CA SER A 44 -15.69 6.29 -0.79
C SER A 44 -16.63 7.45 -1.08
N TYR A 45 -17.22 8.05 -0.05
CA TYR A 45 -18.03 9.25 -0.18
C TYR A 45 -17.19 10.43 -0.70
N LYS A 46 -16.04 10.70 -0.10
CA LYS A 46 -15.11 11.78 -0.52
C LYS A 46 -14.61 11.59 -1.95
N VAL A 47 -14.25 10.36 -2.32
CA VAL A 47 -13.85 10.02 -3.70
C VAL A 47 -15.00 10.30 -4.69
N ARG A 48 -16.25 10.02 -4.31
CA ARG A 48 -17.42 10.34 -5.15
C ARG A 48 -17.60 11.84 -5.34
N GLU A 49 -17.39 12.64 -4.30
CA GLU A 49 -17.50 14.11 -4.38
C GLU A 49 -16.46 14.75 -5.30
N THR A 50 -15.35 14.07 -5.62
CA THR A 50 -14.37 14.58 -6.58
C THR A 50 -14.92 14.72 -8.01
N GLY A 51 -15.95 13.94 -8.37
CA GLY A 51 -16.51 13.92 -9.73
C GLY A 51 -15.58 13.34 -10.81
N ILE A 52 -14.47 12.72 -10.43
CA ILE A 52 -13.43 12.22 -11.35
C ILE A 52 -13.82 10.88 -12.00
N TRP A 53 -14.58 10.07 -11.28
CA TRP A 53 -14.98 8.73 -11.68
C TRP A 53 -16.44 8.76 -12.12
N ASP A 54 -16.76 8.06 -13.22
CA ASP A 54 -18.14 7.97 -13.73
C ASP A 54 -19.05 7.35 -12.66
N LYS A 55 -18.53 6.37 -11.91
CA LYS A 55 -19.20 5.74 -10.78
C LYS A 55 -18.21 5.31 -9.70
N VAL A 56 -18.59 5.57 -8.45
CA VAL A 56 -17.87 5.12 -7.24
C VAL A 56 -18.74 4.14 -6.47
N LEU A 57 -18.34 2.87 -6.48
CA LEU A 57 -18.98 1.77 -5.78
C LEU A 57 -18.26 1.47 -4.46
N PHE A 58 -19.01 1.31 -3.38
CA PHE A 58 -18.50 0.77 -2.12
C PHE A 58 -19.03 -0.65 -1.94
N ILE A 59 -18.15 -1.59 -1.58
CA ILE A 59 -18.52 -2.99 -1.33
C ILE A 59 -17.95 -3.42 0.02
N ASP A 60 -18.83 -3.86 0.90
CA ASP A 60 -18.45 -4.42 2.17
C ASP A 60 -18.21 -5.93 2.05
N ASP A 61 -16.93 -6.32 2.00
CA ASP A 61 -16.47 -7.71 1.91
C ASP A 61 -15.50 -8.10 3.02
N GLY A 62 -15.35 -7.28 4.06
CA GLY A 62 -14.32 -7.47 5.10
C GLY A 62 -14.42 -8.83 5.82
N THR A 63 -15.64 -9.35 5.99
CA THR A 63 -15.86 -10.68 6.61
C THR A 63 -15.44 -11.84 5.72
N LEU A 64 -15.49 -11.67 4.40
CA LEU A 64 -15.19 -12.73 3.43
C LEU A 64 -13.70 -13.03 3.39
N ASP A 65 -12.86 -12.00 3.46
CA ASP A 65 -11.41 -12.20 3.41
C ASP A 65 -10.88 -12.88 4.69
N GLN A 66 -11.39 -12.46 5.86
CA GLN A 66 -11.08 -13.12 7.14
C GLN A 66 -11.50 -14.60 7.13
N PHE A 67 -12.68 -14.90 6.57
CA PHE A 67 -13.17 -16.28 6.44
C PHE A 67 -12.25 -17.13 5.55
N LYS A 68 -11.81 -16.59 4.40
CA LYS A 68 -10.87 -17.24 3.48
C LYS A 68 -9.53 -17.57 4.16
N LEU A 69 -9.00 -16.66 4.97
CA LEU A 69 -7.69 -16.85 5.63
C LEU A 69 -7.68 -18.08 6.56
N ARG A 70 -8.78 -18.33 7.29
CA ARG A 70 -8.95 -19.44 8.24
C ARG A 70 -9.15 -20.83 7.59
N MET A 71 -9.25 -20.90 6.26
CA MET A 71 -9.49 -22.16 5.56
C MET A 71 -8.24 -23.02 5.39
N ASN A 72 -8.41 -24.35 5.49
CA ASN A 72 -7.41 -25.32 5.07
C ASN A 72 -7.25 -25.35 3.53
N PRO A 73 -6.18 -25.95 2.99
CA PRO A 73 -5.89 -25.92 1.55
C PRO A 73 -7.00 -26.50 0.65
N VAL A 74 -7.65 -27.59 1.06
CA VAL A 74 -8.74 -28.22 0.28
C VAL A 74 -9.96 -27.30 0.22
N ARG A 75 -10.34 -26.69 1.35
CA ARG A 75 -11.41 -25.70 1.39
C ARG A 75 -11.08 -24.45 0.59
N LYS A 76 -9.82 -23.99 0.61
CA LYS A 76 -9.34 -22.89 -0.26
C LYS A 76 -9.49 -23.24 -1.75
N PHE A 77 -9.18 -24.47 -2.14
CA PHE A 77 -9.39 -24.93 -3.51
C PHE A 77 -10.86 -24.77 -3.93
N VAL A 78 -11.80 -25.31 -3.13
CA VAL A 78 -13.25 -25.21 -3.40
C VAL A 78 -13.72 -23.75 -3.39
N PHE A 79 -13.20 -22.93 -2.48
CA PHE A 79 -13.49 -21.51 -2.36
C PHE A 79 -13.18 -20.78 -3.68
N TYR A 80 -11.94 -20.86 -4.18
CA TYR A 80 -11.54 -20.18 -5.41
C TYR A 80 -12.28 -20.71 -6.65
N HIS A 81 -12.68 -21.98 -6.67
CA HIS A 81 -13.49 -22.53 -7.76
C HIS A 81 -14.96 -22.09 -7.70
N SER A 82 -15.44 -21.71 -6.52
CA SER A 82 -16.80 -21.20 -6.28
C SER A 82 -16.92 -19.68 -6.41
N TRP A 83 -15.99 -19.03 -7.12
CA TRP A 83 -15.87 -17.57 -7.23
C TRP A 83 -17.17 -16.83 -7.58
N ARG A 84 -18.09 -17.45 -8.34
CA ARG A 84 -19.38 -16.85 -8.70
C ARG A 84 -20.23 -16.48 -7.49
N LYS A 85 -20.09 -17.21 -6.38
CA LYS A 85 -20.80 -16.92 -5.12
C LYS A 85 -20.32 -15.63 -4.44
N TYR A 86 -19.12 -15.18 -4.80
CA TYR A 86 -18.46 -14.03 -4.21
C TYR A 86 -18.39 -12.84 -5.17
N LEU A 87 -18.95 -12.97 -6.38
CA LEU A 87 -19.05 -11.87 -7.31
C LEU A 87 -20.19 -10.94 -6.84
N PRO A 88 -19.91 -9.65 -6.57
CA PRO A 88 -20.95 -8.69 -6.22
C PRO A 88 -22.02 -8.60 -7.32
N ALA A 89 -23.29 -8.48 -6.93
CA ALA A 89 -24.40 -8.39 -7.89
C ALA A 89 -24.26 -7.19 -8.84
N SER A 90 -23.68 -6.09 -8.36
CA SER A 90 -23.36 -4.90 -9.17
C SER A 90 -22.34 -5.14 -10.29
N LEU A 91 -21.61 -6.26 -10.24
CA LEU A 91 -20.62 -6.70 -11.23
C LEU A 91 -21.05 -8.00 -11.93
N ALA A 92 -22.33 -8.40 -11.80
CA ALA A 92 -22.88 -9.55 -12.51
C ALA A 92 -22.95 -9.29 -14.03
N ASP A 93 -23.23 -8.05 -14.43
CA ASP A 93 -23.08 -7.56 -15.80
C ASP A 93 -21.87 -6.63 -15.88
N ILE A 94 -20.90 -7.02 -16.71
CA ILE A 94 -19.70 -6.22 -16.99
C ILE A 94 -19.60 -5.87 -18.47
N SER A 95 -20.67 -6.07 -19.26
CA SER A 95 -20.68 -5.95 -20.72
C SER A 95 -20.08 -4.64 -21.21
N HIS A 96 -20.32 -3.54 -20.49
CA HIS A 96 -19.82 -2.20 -20.78
C HIS A 96 -18.35 -1.96 -20.43
N TYR A 97 -17.71 -2.84 -19.64
CA TYR A 97 -16.27 -2.74 -19.35
C TYR A 97 -15.43 -3.54 -20.35
N GLU A 98 -14.30 -2.98 -20.78
CA GLU A 98 -13.31 -3.67 -21.61
C GLU A 98 -12.26 -4.43 -20.77
N GLU A 99 -11.87 -3.83 -19.65
CA GLU A 99 -10.78 -4.30 -18.81
C GLU A 99 -10.89 -3.81 -17.37
N VAL A 100 -10.12 -4.46 -16.49
CA VAL A 100 -10.08 -4.17 -15.06
C VAL A 100 -8.65 -4.05 -14.54
N PHE A 101 -8.44 -3.09 -13.65
CA PHE A 101 -7.23 -2.86 -12.88
C PHE A 101 -7.51 -3.17 -11.40
N LEU A 102 -6.71 -4.04 -10.80
CA LEU A 102 -6.85 -4.47 -9.40
C LEU A 102 -5.50 -4.41 -8.67
N ALA A 103 -5.50 -4.39 -7.33
CA ALA A 103 -4.27 -4.41 -6.56
C ALA A 103 -3.84 -5.85 -6.19
N HIS A 104 -4.79 -6.77 -6.02
CA HIS A 104 -4.50 -8.13 -5.58
C HIS A 104 -5.12 -9.20 -6.48
N ASP A 105 -4.45 -10.35 -6.53
CA ASP A 105 -4.97 -11.57 -7.14
C ASP A 105 -5.39 -12.64 -6.12
N PHE A 106 -5.39 -12.32 -4.83
CA PHE A 106 -5.74 -13.24 -3.74
C PHE A 106 -6.87 -12.74 -2.82
N VAL A 107 -7.23 -11.46 -2.88
CA VAL A 107 -8.43 -10.94 -2.21
C VAL A 107 -9.66 -11.56 -2.85
N ALA A 108 -10.61 -12.01 -2.02
CA ALA A 108 -11.71 -12.86 -2.49
C ALA A 108 -12.56 -12.21 -3.60
N VAL A 109 -12.96 -10.94 -3.40
CA VAL A 109 -13.77 -10.20 -4.37
C VAL A 109 -12.96 -9.84 -5.62
N GLU A 110 -11.74 -9.34 -5.47
CA GLU A 110 -10.85 -9.05 -6.62
C GLU A 110 -10.61 -10.29 -7.47
N TYR A 111 -10.36 -11.44 -6.84
CA TYR A 111 -10.24 -12.72 -7.55
C TYR A 111 -11.52 -13.08 -8.30
N ALA A 112 -12.71 -12.91 -7.70
CA ALA A 112 -13.98 -13.16 -8.37
C ALA A 112 -14.18 -12.25 -9.60
N ILE A 113 -13.75 -10.98 -9.50
CA ILE A 113 -13.76 -10.02 -10.60
C ILE A 113 -12.80 -10.47 -11.72
N ILE A 114 -11.56 -10.84 -11.39
CA ILE A 114 -10.58 -11.38 -12.36
C ILE A 114 -11.17 -12.59 -13.11
N ARG A 115 -11.82 -13.52 -12.39
CA ARG A 115 -12.47 -14.69 -13.01
C ARG A 115 -13.63 -14.30 -13.92
N LYS A 116 -14.43 -13.31 -13.54
CA LYS A 116 -15.56 -12.81 -14.32
C LYS A 116 -15.07 -12.17 -15.63
N PHE A 117 -14.10 -11.26 -15.55
CA PHE A 117 -13.49 -10.64 -16.74
C PHE A 117 -12.87 -11.69 -17.66
N ASN A 118 -12.08 -12.62 -17.11
CA ASN A 118 -11.47 -13.67 -17.93
C ASN A 118 -12.50 -14.58 -18.62
N LYS A 119 -13.60 -14.94 -17.94
CA LYS A 119 -14.68 -15.75 -18.52
C LYS A 119 -15.32 -15.08 -19.74
N GLU A 120 -15.37 -13.74 -19.75
CA GLU A 120 -15.90 -12.94 -20.86
C GLU A 120 -14.84 -12.52 -21.88
N GLY A 121 -13.63 -13.09 -21.82
CA GLY A 121 -12.55 -12.78 -22.75
C GLY A 121 -11.93 -11.40 -22.55
N LYS A 122 -12.16 -10.77 -21.39
CA LYS A 122 -11.69 -9.42 -21.05
C LYS A 122 -10.38 -9.46 -20.27
N ARG A 123 -9.64 -8.35 -20.33
CA ARG A 123 -8.28 -8.24 -19.77
C ARG A 123 -8.32 -7.86 -18.29
N SER A 124 -7.35 -8.36 -17.54
CA SER A 124 -7.17 -8.04 -16.12
C SER A 124 -5.73 -7.67 -15.85
N TYR A 125 -5.54 -6.53 -15.21
CA TYR A 125 -4.26 -5.95 -14.87
C TYR A 125 -4.12 -5.89 -13.36
N LEU A 126 -2.92 -6.19 -12.86
CA LEU A 126 -2.57 -5.80 -11.51
C LEU A 126 -1.79 -4.49 -11.56
N TYR A 127 -2.02 -3.63 -10.59
CA TYR A 127 -1.13 -2.53 -10.27
C TYR A 127 -0.56 -2.73 -8.87
N GLU A 128 0.47 -1.95 -8.56
CA GLU A 128 1.23 -2.09 -7.33
C GLU A 128 0.35 -1.97 -6.07
N GLU A 129 0.53 -2.92 -5.17
CA GLU A 129 -0.03 -2.94 -3.82
C GLU A 129 0.96 -2.31 -2.84
N GLY A 130 2.23 -2.65 -3.03
CA GLY A 130 3.36 -2.28 -2.22
C GLY A 130 4.49 -3.31 -2.41
N PHE A 131 5.23 -3.55 -1.33
CA PHE A 131 6.37 -4.46 -1.36
C PHE A 131 6.02 -5.89 -1.82
N GLY A 132 4.83 -6.40 -1.49
CA GLY A 132 4.45 -7.78 -1.81
C GLY A 132 4.57 -8.12 -3.31
N ASN A 133 4.57 -7.14 -4.19
CA ASN A 133 4.79 -7.35 -5.62
C ASN A 133 6.23 -7.74 -5.99
N TYR A 134 7.23 -7.37 -5.20
CA TYR A 134 8.66 -7.50 -5.52
C TYR A 134 9.34 -8.74 -4.94
N ILE A 135 8.64 -9.48 -4.07
CA ILE A 135 9.16 -10.69 -3.42
C ILE A 135 8.28 -11.91 -3.64
N ASN A 136 8.85 -13.07 -3.33
CA ASN A 136 8.09 -14.28 -3.16
C ASN A 136 7.41 -14.29 -1.78
N ASN A 137 6.09 -14.14 -1.76
CA ASN A 137 5.26 -14.14 -0.56
C ASN A 137 5.05 -15.55 0.04
N SER A 138 5.64 -16.61 -0.55
CA SER A 138 5.56 -17.96 0.02
C SER A 138 6.38 -18.07 1.31
N THR A 139 5.70 -17.99 2.45
CA THR A 139 6.30 -18.17 3.80
C THR A 139 6.49 -19.64 4.21
N HIS A 140 6.02 -20.60 3.40
CA HIS A 140 6.11 -22.00 3.77
C HIS A 140 7.55 -22.50 3.85
N THR A 141 7.91 -23.14 4.96
CA THR A 141 9.22 -23.79 5.16
C THR A 141 9.30 -25.15 4.48
N LYS A 142 8.18 -25.89 4.43
CA LYS A 142 8.11 -27.24 3.84
C LYS A 142 8.23 -27.21 2.32
N TRP A 143 9.15 -28.02 1.78
CA TRP A 143 9.45 -28.08 0.34
C TRP A 143 8.22 -28.40 -0.54
N HIS A 144 7.39 -29.37 -0.13
CA HIS A 144 6.19 -29.72 -0.89
C HIS A 144 5.16 -28.57 -0.96
N MET A 145 5.03 -27.77 0.11
CA MET A 145 4.14 -26.60 0.11
C MET A 145 4.68 -25.49 -0.80
N ARG A 146 6.00 -25.28 -0.82
CA ARG A 146 6.65 -24.36 -1.79
C ARG A 146 6.39 -24.80 -3.22
N PHE A 147 6.51 -26.10 -3.50
CA PHE A 147 6.22 -26.66 -4.82
C PHE A 147 4.74 -26.48 -5.21
N LEU A 148 3.81 -26.80 -4.29
CA LEU A 148 2.38 -26.58 -4.50
C LEU A 148 2.06 -25.10 -4.81
N LYS A 149 2.68 -24.17 -4.08
CA LYS A 149 2.52 -22.72 -4.33
C LYS A 149 3.06 -22.28 -5.69
N LYS A 150 4.12 -22.92 -6.18
CA LYS A 150 4.69 -22.64 -7.50
C LYS A 150 3.76 -23.08 -8.63
N ILE A 151 3.07 -24.22 -8.48
CA ILE A 151 2.15 -24.75 -9.51
C ILE A 151 0.71 -24.25 -9.35
N ALA A 152 0.34 -23.69 -8.20
CA ALA A 152 -1.01 -23.19 -7.91
C ALA A 152 -1.61 -22.31 -9.01
N PRO A 153 -0.85 -21.37 -9.64
CA PRO A 153 -1.39 -20.52 -10.70
C PRO A 153 -1.88 -21.27 -11.94
N TRP A 154 -1.35 -22.46 -12.23
CA TRP A 154 -1.79 -23.28 -13.38
C TRP A 154 -3.21 -23.80 -13.17
N PHE A 155 -3.54 -24.14 -11.93
CA PHE A 155 -4.89 -24.51 -11.47
C PHE A 155 -5.77 -23.29 -11.17
N GLY A 156 -5.29 -22.08 -11.47
CA GLY A 156 -6.04 -20.86 -11.23
C GLY A 156 -6.11 -20.46 -9.75
N LEU A 157 -5.14 -20.88 -8.94
CA LEU A 157 -5.05 -20.51 -7.53
C LEU A 157 -3.91 -19.50 -7.30
N PRO A 158 -4.04 -18.57 -6.34
CA PRO A 158 -2.98 -17.60 -6.07
C PRO A 158 -1.66 -18.27 -5.69
N GLY A 159 -0.59 -17.86 -6.35
CA GLY A 159 0.76 -18.42 -6.23
C GLY A 159 1.59 -17.81 -5.10
N GLY A 160 2.92 -17.94 -5.23
CA GLY A 160 3.90 -17.26 -4.37
C GLY A 160 4.17 -15.80 -4.77
N TYR A 161 3.97 -15.44 -6.04
CA TYR A 161 4.15 -14.08 -6.56
C TYR A 161 2.79 -13.49 -6.95
N PHE A 162 2.53 -12.23 -6.57
CA PHE A 162 1.32 -11.51 -6.96
C PHE A 162 1.32 -11.23 -8.47
N GLY A 163 0.25 -11.61 -9.16
CA GLY A 163 0.14 -11.52 -10.62
C GLY A 163 0.59 -12.78 -11.36
N SER A 164 0.98 -13.82 -10.63
CA SER A 164 1.37 -15.10 -11.23
C SER A 164 0.20 -15.86 -11.84
N LEU A 165 -1.05 -15.52 -11.45
CA LEU A 165 -2.25 -16.08 -12.05
C LEU A 165 -2.24 -15.96 -13.58
N LYS A 166 -2.63 -17.04 -14.26
CA LYS A 166 -2.67 -17.10 -15.73
C LYS A 166 -3.62 -16.08 -16.38
N TRP A 167 -4.59 -15.58 -15.62
CA TRP A 167 -5.59 -14.61 -16.10
C TRP A 167 -5.13 -13.16 -15.98
N ILE A 168 -4.02 -12.90 -15.29
CA ILE A 168 -3.43 -11.57 -15.21
C ILE A 168 -2.60 -11.32 -16.46
N THR A 169 -2.98 -10.29 -17.22
CA THR A 169 -2.35 -9.87 -18.47
C THR A 169 -1.01 -9.19 -18.21
N SER A 170 -0.96 -8.21 -17.31
CA SER A 170 0.29 -7.58 -16.87
C SER A 170 0.21 -7.04 -15.44
N VAL A 171 1.37 -6.79 -14.85
CA VAL A 171 1.57 -6.23 -13.50
C VAL A 171 2.29 -4.90 -13.64
N TRP A 172 1.66 -3.81 -13.21
CA TRP A 172 2.12 -2.44 -13.41
C TRP A 172 2.73 -1.91 -12.11
N LEU A 173 4.01 -1.57 -12.16
CA LEU A 173 4.82 -1.29 -10.98
C LEU A 173 5.55 0.04 -11.12
N GLN A 174 5.85 0.66 -9.98
CA GLN A 174 6.71 1.83 -9.90
C GLN A 174 8.14 1.50 -10.32
N ARG A 175 8.62 0.29 -9.96
CA ARG A 175 10.00 -0.18 -10.23
C ARG A 175 10.07 -1.51 -10.96
N PRO A 176 9.56 -1.59 -12.20
CA PRO A 176 9.51 -2.83 -12.96
C PRO A 176 10.89 -3.48 -13.18
N GLU A 177 11.97 -2.70 -13.22
CA GLU A 177 13.34 -3.14 -13.43
C GLU A 177 13.83 -4.16 -12.40
N LEU A 178 13.32 -4.10 -11.17
CA LEU A 178 13.69 -5.03 -10.10
C LEU A 178 13.14 -6.44 -10.33
N ILE A 179 12.01 -6.54 -11.02
CA ILE A 179 11.44 -7.82 -11.45
C ILE A 179 12.05 -8.24 -12.80
N MET A 180 12.23 -7.29 -13.71
CA MET A 180 12.71 -7.57 -15.07
C MET A 180 14.18 -8.01 -15.14
N SER A 181 15.00 -7.57 -14.18
CA SER A 181 16.41 -7.93 -14.05
C SER A 181 16.61 -9.39 -13.57
N ASP A 182 15.70 -9.91 -12.74
CA ASP A 182 15.74 -11.31 -12.31
C ASP A 182 15.18 -12.24 -13.40
N ARG A 183 16.08 -12.92 -14.11
CA ARG A 183 15.75 -13.91 -15.15
C ARG A 183 14.90 -15.07 -14.64
N LYS A 184 14.91 -15.36 -13.33
CA LYS A 184 14.15 -16.46 -12.71
C LYS A 184 12.78 -16.01 -12.21
N ASN A 185 12.48 -14.71 -12.23
CA ASN A 185 11.20 -14.20 -11.75
C ASN A 185 10.07 -14.54 -12.74
N PRO A 186 9.00 -15.26 -12.32
CA PRO A 186 7.92 -15.67 -13.21
C PRO A 186 7.09 -14.51 -13.77
N LEU A 187 7.18 -13.33 -13.16
CA LEU A 187 6.46 -12.13 -13.59
C LEU A 187 7.23 -11.29 -14.62
N ARG A 188 8.49 -11.62 -14.90
CA ARG A 188 9.38 -10.82 -15.77
C ARG A 188 8.73 -10.37 -17.08
N ASN A 189 8.06 -11.28 -17.79
CA ASN A 189 7.45 -10.98 -19.09
C ASN A 189 6.06 -10.33 -18.99
N LYS A 190 5.48 -10.27 -17.78
CA LYS A 190 4.19 -9.63 -17.51
C LYS A 190 4.35 -8.22 -16.91
N THR A 191 5.55 -7.86 -16.49
CA THR A 191 5.79 -6.64 -15.72
C THR A 191 5.86 -5.43 -16.66
N LYS A 192 5.25 -4.32 -16.24
CA LYS A 192 5.25 -3.02 -16.93
C LYS A 192 5.48 -1.89 -15.94
N ALA A 193 6.03 -0.79 -16.44
CA ALA A 193 6.06 0.47 -15.69
C ALA A 193 4.65 1.06 -15.56
N LEU A 194 4.45 1.86 -14.51
CA LEU A 194 3.35 2.83 -14.47
C LEU A 194 3.49 3.85 -15.62
N PRO A 195 2.37 4.46 -16.09
CA PRO A 195 2.38 5.33 -17.27
C PRO A 195 3.08 6.66 -17.05
N ILE A 196 3.16 7.12 -15.80
CA ILE A 196 3.91 8.31 -15.35
C ILE A 196 4.52 8.00 -13.99
N SER A 197 5.56 8.74 -13.59
CA SER A 197 6.12 8.55 -12.25
C SER A 197 5.19 9.07 -11.17
N PHE A 198 5.28 8.50 -9.96
CA PHE A 198 4.45 8.92 -8.85
C PHE A 198 4.76 10.36 -8.38
N LYS A 199 6.03 10.78 -8.49
CA LYS A 199 6.48 12.15 -8.22
C LYS A 199 5.84 13.16 -9.19
N GLU A 200 5.90 12.89 -10.49
CA GLU A 200 5.26 13.76 -11.50
C GLU A 200 3.75 13.87 -11.26
N TYR A 201 3.09 12.74 -10.96
CA TYR A 201 1.67 12.69 -10.66
C TYR A 201 1.28 13.57 -9.45
N LEU A 202 2.00 13.45 -8.34
CA LEU A 202 1.70 14.21 -7.11
C LEU A 202 1.98 15.71 -7.26
N GLN A 203 2.80 16.14 -8.22
CA GLN A 203 3.10 17.55 -8.47
C GLN A 203 2.07 18.26 -9.37
N MET A 204 1.08 17.53 -9.90
CA MET A 204 0.07 18.13 -10.78
C MET A 204 -0.96 18.94 -9.97
N PRO A 205 -1.25 20.20 -10.32
CA PRO A 205 -2.16 21.06 -9.54
C PRO A 205 -3.53 20.44 -9.27
N GLN A 206 -4.15 19.83 -10.28
CA GLN A 206 -5.45 19.17 -10.13
C GLN A 206 -5.41 17.96 -9.19
N ILE A 207 -4.27 17.25 -9.11
CA ILE A 207 -4.08 16.10 -8.22
C ILE A 207 -3.84 16.57 -6.80
N ILE A 208 -3.08 17.65 -6.63
CA ILE A 208 -2.87 18.30 -5.33
C ILE A 208 -4.24 18.71 -4.76
N ASP A 209 -5.03 19.47 -5.53
CA ASP A 209 -6.37 19.91 -5.11
C ASP A 209 -7.29 18.72 -4.73
N GLU A 210 -7.26 17.65 -5.53
CA GLU A 210 -8.01 16.43 -5.25
C GLU A 210 -7.57 15.78 -3.93
N CYS A 211 -6.25 15.65 -3.70
CA CYS A 211 -5.71 15.06 -2.48
C CYS A 211 -6.10 15.88 -1.23
N TYR A 212 -6.01 17.21 -1.28
CA TYR A 212 -6.42 18.06 -0.15
C TYR A 212 -7.93 18.03 0.13
N ARG A 213 -8.78 17.71 -0.87
CA ARG A 213 -10.22 17.49 -0.67
C ARG A 213 -10.51 16.15 0.00
N ILE A 214 -9.83 15.09 -0.44
CA ILE A 214 -10.00 13.74 0.13
C ILE A 214 -9.39 13.64 1.53
N TYR A 215 -8.26 14.32 1.76
CA TYR A 215 -7.48 14.29 2.99
C TYR A 215 -7.31 15.72 3.56
N PRO A 216 -8.38 16.34 4.10
CA PRO A 216 -8.31 17.68 4.65
C PRO A 216 -7.34 17.82 5.82
N GLU A 217 -6.95 16.72 6.47
CA GLU A 217 -5.97 16.68 7.55
C GLU A 217 -4.58 17.19 7.08
N LEU A 218 -4.31 17.17 5.77
CA LEU A 218 -3.11 17.77 5.19
C LEU A 218 -2.98 19.27 5.52
N TYR A 219 -4.09 20.01 5.65
CA TYR A 219 -4.06 21.44 6.01
C TYR A 219 -3.56 21.68 7.44
N GLU A 220 -3.84 20.76 8.36
CA GLU A 220 -3.39 20.86 9.75
C GLU A 220 -1.90 20.53 9.85
N ILE A 221 -1.43 19.54 9.09
CA ILE A 221 -0.03 19.17 8.99
C ILE A 221 0.79 20.31 8.35
N ASP A 222 0.26 20.97 7.31
CA ASP A 222 0.89 22.16 6.75
C ASP A 222 1.09 23.27 7.80
N ARG A 223 0.06 23.51 8.62
CA ARG A 223 0.10 24.56 9.64
C ARG A 223 1.17 24.28 10.70
N SER A 224 1.33 23.03 11.12
CA SER A 224 2.32 22.66 12.14
C SER A 224 3.76 22.70 11.64
N LEU A 225 3.96 22.68 10.32
CA LEU A 225 5.26 22.73 9.65
C LEU A 225 5.61 24.09 9.04
N LYS A 226 4.75 25.10 9.24
CA LYS A 226 5.02 26.46 8.78
C LYS A 226 6.37 26.94 9.31
N ASP A 227 7.20 27.48 8.41
CA ASP A 227 8.54 28.01 8.67
C ASP A 227 9.58 26.96 9.15
N LYS A 228 9.23 25.67 9.12
CA LYS A 228 10.16 24.57 9.38
C LYS A 228 10.89 24.18 8.09
N LYS A 229 12.09 23.59 8.25
CA LYS A 229 12.90 23.07 7.13
C LYS A 229 13.15 21.57 7.21
N SER A 230 12.77 20.97 8.32
CA SER A 230 12.86 19.55 8.62
C SER A 230 11.48 19.01 9.03
N MET A 231 11.27 17.73 8.83
CA MET A 231 10.14 16.97 9.35
C MET A 231 10.67 15.65 9.92
N THR A 232 10.15 15.23 11.07
CA THR A 232 10.50 13.94 11.66
C THR A 232 9.25 13.07 11.77
N ILE A 233 9.34 11.83 11.28
CA ILE A 233 8.23 10.89 11.21
C ILE A 233 8.66 9.59 11.89
N VAL A 234 7.81 9.05 12.75
CA VAL A 234 7.92 7.71 13.33
C VAL A 234 6.79 6.85 12.78
N LEU A 235 7.14 5.76 12.10
CA LEU A 235 6.21 4.74 11.62
C LEU A 235 6.19 3.57 12.62
N THR A 236 5.04 3.37 13.26
CA THR A 236 4.84 2.29 14.24
C THR A 236 4.24 1.04 13.59
N GLU A 237 4.20 -0.06 14.34
CA GLU A 237 3.74 -1.38 13.88
C GLU A 237 2.74 -2.01 14.88
N PRO A 238 1.88 -2.95 14.45
CA PRO A 238 0.83 -3.53 15.30
C PRO A 238 1.34 -4.19 16.59
N PHE A 239 2.52 -4.81 16.58
CA PHE A 239 3.07 -5.50 17.75
C PHE A 239 3.29 -4.56 18.94
N ILE A 240 3.40 -3.25 18.71
CA ILE A 240 3.59 -2.26 19.78
C ILE A 240 2.43 -2.28 20.78
N ASP A 241 1.22 -2.64 20.34
CA ASP A 241 0.06 -2.74 21.22
C ASP A 241 0.12 -3.94 22.17
N GLU A 242 1.00 -4.92 21.90
CA GLU A 242 1.20 -6.11 22.73
C GLU A 242 2.29 -5.92 23.80
N ILE A 243 3.00 -4.78 23.77
CA ILE A 243 4.07 -4.46 24.72
C ILE A 243 3.43 -4.06 26.07
N ALA A 244 3.76 -4.81 27.14
CA ALA A 244 3.17 -4.59 28.47
C ALA A 244 3.35 -3.16 29.00
N GLU A 245 4.53 -2.56 28.80
CA GLU A 245 4.85 -1.18 29.17
C GLU A 245 4.94 -0.28 27.92
N ARG A 246 3.92 -0.35 27.05
CA ARG A 246 3.87 0.35 25.75
C ARG A 246 4.25 1.82 25.82
N LYS A 247 3.78 2.54 26.84
CA LYS A 247 4.08 3.97 27.00
C LYS A 247 5.58 4.21 27.20
N ASN A 248 6.22 3.49 28.13
CA ASN A 248 7.65 3.60 28.39
C ASN A 248 8.44 3.25 27.12
N TYR A 249 8.02 2.22 26.39
CA TYR A 249 8.63 1.83 25.13
C TYR A 249 8.55 2.94 24.06
N LEU A 250 7.40 3.60 23.93
CA LEU A 250 7.25 4.73 23.01
C LEU A 250 8.06 5.95 23.46
N GLU A 251 8.18 6.19 24.77
CA GLU A 251 9.02 7.25 25.33
C GLU A 251 10.52 6.98 25.10
N GLU A 252 10.97 5.73 25.15
CA GLU A 252 12.33 5.34 24.77
C GLU A 252 12.61 5.60 23.28
N ILE A 253 11.64 5.29 22.40
CA ILE A 253 11.76 5.62 20.97
C ILE A 253 11.89 7.12 20.79
N LEU A 254 11.06 7.91 21.46
CA LEU A 254 11.16 9.37 21.42
C LEU A 254 12.51 9.89 21.89
N ALA A 255 13.04 9.35 22.99
CA ALA A 255 14.35 9.74 23.49
C ALA A 255 15.46 9.47 22.46
N ARG A 256 15.41 8.34 21.75
CA ARG A 256 16.35 8.02 20.67
C ARG A 256 16.17 8.94 19.46
N VAL A 257 14.93 9.25 19.08
CA VAL A 257 14.65 10.21 18.01
C VAL A 257 15.24 11.58 18.33
N ASP A 258 15.04 12.06 19.56
CA ASP A 258 15.58 13.33 20.04
C ASP A 258 17.11 13.35 20.04
N GLU A 259 17.75 12.26 20.44
CA GLU A 259 19.22 12.11 20.44
C GLU A 259 19.80 12.17 19.02
N THR A 260 19.11 11.55 18.05
CA THR A 260 19.55 11.49 16.65
C THR A 260 19.32 12.80 15.91
N VAL A 261 18.10 13.37 15.98
CA VAL A 261 17.75 14.56 15.19
C VAL A 261 18.28 15.85 15.84
N LYS A 262 18.36 15.88 17.18
CA LYS A 262 18.80 17.05 17.98
C LYS A 262 18.03 18.34 17.70
N ASP A 263 16.79 18.22 17.21
CA ASP A 263 15.88 19.34 16.96
C ASP A 263 14.64 19.21 17.84
N LYS A 264 14.61 19.98 18.93
CA LYS A 264 13.51 19.98 19.90
C LYS A 264 12.35 20.91 19.54
N ILE A 265 12.44 21.64 18.42
CA ILE A 265 11.46 22.67 18.04
C ILE A 265 10.50 22.13 16.97
N THR A 266 10.89 21.10 16.23
CA THR A 266 10.08 20.50 15.17
C THR A 266 9.19 19.40 15.75
N PRO A 267 7.88 19.38 15.42
CA PRO A 267 6.99 18.32 15.88
C PRO A 267 7.44 16.95 15.36
N ILE A 268 7.26 15.91 16.17
CA ILE A 268 7.52 14.53 15.79
C ILE A 268 6.18 13.88 15.42
N PHE A 269 6.04 13.53 14.15
CA PHE A 269 4.82 12.94 13.63
C PHE A 269 4.80 11.43 13.82
N PHE A 270 3.85 10.92 14.59
CA PHE A 270 3.65 9.48 14.75
C PHE A 270 2.56 9.00 13.80
N LYS A 271 2.93 8.13 12.86
CA LYS A 271 1.98 7.48 11.96
C LYS A 271 1.73 6.05 12.40
N GLN A 272 0.60 5.84 13.06
CA GLN A 272 0.16 4.50 13.46
C GLN A 272 -0.14 3.60 12.26
N HIS A 273 0.27 2.34 12.37
CA HIS A 273 -0.14 1.28 11.46
C HIS A 273 -1.66 1.11 11.56
N PRO A 274 -2.38 0.87 10.45
CA PRO A 274 -3.84 0.69 10.47
C PRO A 274 -4.34 -0.45 11.38
N GLY A 275 -3.46 -1.41 11.70
CA GLY A 275 -3.75 -2.56 12.57
C GLY A 275 -3.65 -2.27 14.07
N GLU A 276 -2.97 -1.19 14.48
CA GLU A 276 -2.93 -0.77 15.89
C GLU A 276 -4.34 -0.37 16.35
N GLN A 277 -4.71 -0.78 17.56
CA GLN A 277 -5.97 -0.48 18.22
C GLN A 277 -5.83 0.58 19.31
N LEU A 278 -4.68 0.65 19.98
CA LEU A 278 -4.46 1.60 21.07
C LEU A 278 -4.09 2.99 20.52
N SER A 279 -4.59 4.04 21.17
CA SER A 279 -4.25 5.43 20.82
C SER A 279 -2.88 5.83 21.39
N LEU A 280 -2.34 6.96 20.92
CA LEU A 280 -1.12 7.57 21.44
C LEU A 280 -1.43 8.64 22.51
N GLU A 281 -2.53 8.50 23.24
CA GLU A 281 -2.92 9.46 24.27
C GLU A 281 -1.88 9.54 25.41
N GLY A 282 -1.66 10.77 25.92
CA GLY A 282 -0.77 11.01 27.05
C GLY A 282 0.72 10.93 26.74
N MET A 283 1.11 11.00 25.47
CA MET A 283 2.49 11.21 24.99
C MET A 283 2.91 12.69 25.13
N SER A 284 4.21 12.97 24.96
CA SER A 284 4.78 14.33 24.99
C SER A 284 4.04 15.32 24.07
N GLU A 285 3.96 16.59 24.46
CA GLU A 285 3.33 17.67 23.67
C GLU A 285 3.97 17.87 22.28
N GLN A 286 5.20 17.39 22.08
CA GLN A 286 5.90 17.43 20.80
C GLN A 286 5.40 16.37 19.80
N VAL A 287 4.62 15.39 20.26
CA VAL A 287 4.11 14.29 19.44
C VAL A 287 2.81 14.70 18.76
N VAL A 288 2.79 14.62 17.43
CA VAL A 288 1.59 14.81 16.62
C VAL A 288 1.20 13.49 16.00
N SER A 289 0.02 12.97 16.37
CA SER A 289 -0.49 11.74 15.76
C SER A 289 -1.04 12.04 14.36
N LEU A 290 -0.52 11.34 13.35
CA LEU A 290 -1.05 11.38 11.99
C LEU A 290 -2.23 10.42 11.84
N PRO A 291 -3.29 10.79 11.09
CA PRO A 291 -4.44 9.92 10.87
C PRO A 291 -4.03 8.58 10.26
N LYS A 292 -4.54 7.46 10.81
CA LYS A 292 -4.22 6.09 10.33
C LYS A 292 -4.51 5.90 8.83
N LYS A 293 -5.56 6.53 8.31
CA LYS A 293 -5.98 6.45 6.91
C LYS A 293 -5.14 7.25 5.93
N LEU A 294 -4.34 8.21 6.39
CA LEU A 294 -3.52 9.06 5.54
C LEU A 294 -2.38 8.23 4.92
N PRO A 295 -2.29 8.09 3.58
CA PRO A 295 -1.09 7.54 2.95
C PRO A 295 0.12 8.39 3.31
N ILE A 296 1.22 7.76 3.74
CA ILE A 296 2.42 8.49 4.15
C ILE A 296 3.03 9.29 2.99
N GLU A 297 2.82 8.81 1.77
CA GLU A 297 3.31 9.41 0.54
C GLU A 297 2.73 10.80 0.31
N LEU A 298 1.55 11.12 0.87
CA LEU A 298 0.96 12.45 0.76
C LEU A 298 1.71 13.50 1.60
N LEU A 299 2.57 13.09 2.55
CA LEU A 299 3.47 14.02 3.21
C LEU A 299 4.45 14.67 2.22
N TYR A 300 4.68 14.06 1.06
CA TYR A 300 5.44 14.69 -0.02
C TYR A 300 4.83 16.02 -0.48
N LEU A 301 3.49 16.14 -0.50
CA LEU A 301 2.80 17.39 -0.84
C LEU A 301 3.08 18.47 0.21
N VAL A 302 3.03 18.08 1.48
CA VAL A 302 3.37 18.95 2.62
C VAL A 302 4.82 19.41 2.52
N MET A 303 5.73 18.51 2.15
CA MET A 303 7.15 18.85 1.98
C MET A 303 7.34 19.93 0.91
N ILE A 304 6.74 19.76 -0.26
CA ILE A 304 6.84 20.73 -1.36
C ILE A 304 6.27 22.08 -0.92
N LYS A 305 5.06 22.07 -0.34
CA LYS A 305 4.35 23.31 0.02
C LYS A 305 5.07 24.13 1.09
N ASN A 306 5.76 23.48 2.02
CA ASN A 306 6.43 24.14 3.14
C ASN A 306 7.95 24.30 2.93
N ASP A 307 8.49 23.97 1.75
CA ASP A 307 9.94 23.95 1.48
C ASP A 307 10.71 23.14 2.55
N ILE A 308 10.20 21.95 2.88
CA ILE A 308 10.88 20.99 3.75
C ILE A 308 12.01 20.36 2.96
N ARG A 309 13.24 20.57 3.44
CA ARG A 309 14.47 20.11 2.79
C ARG A 309 15.00 18.81 3.37
N LYS A 310 14.51 18.42 4.55
CA LYS A 310 14.95 17.23 5.25
C LYS A 310 13.79 16.49 5.90
N VAL A 311 13.76 15.18 5.74
CA VAL A 311 12.81 14.29 6.38
C VAL A 311 13.57 13.17 7.05
N ASN A 312 13.35 12.99 8.36
CA ASN A 312 13.90 11.89 9.13
C ASN A 312 12.78 10.87 9.35
N VAL A 313 12.94 9.65 8.87
CA VAL A 313 11.93 8.59 8.99
C VAL A 313 12.47 7.47 9.85
N PHE A 314 11.84 7.27 11.00
CA PHE A 314 12.13 6.20 11.93
C PHE A 314 11.09 5.10 11.73
N SER A 315 11.51 3.84 11.57
CA SER A 315 10.61 2.75 11.24
C SER A 315 11.14 1.39 11.70
N PHE A 316 10.24 0.44 11.93
CA PHE A 316 10.58 -0.97 12.17
C PHE A 316 10.79 -1.78 10.87
N GLY A 317 11.11 -1.10 9.76
CA GLY A 317 11.18 -1.71 8.42
C GLY A 317 9.86 -1.68 7.67
N SER A 318 9.03 -0.66 7.89
CA SER A 318 7.78 -0.49 7.17
C SER A 318 8.05 -0.27 5.67
N THR A 319 7.33 -1.01 4.84
CA THR A 319 7.47 -0.92 3.38
C THR A 319 7.05 0.43 2.81
N ALA A 320 6.26 1.21 3.56
CA ALA A 320 5.85 2.56 3.20
C ALA A 320 7.04 3.54 3.08
N VAL A 321 8.16 3.24 3.76
CA VAL A 321 9.42 3.98 3.63
C VAL A 321 9.94 3.97 2.18
N LEU A 322 9.74 2.87 1.45
CA LEU A 322 10.24 2.72 0.08
C LEU A 322 9.49 3.64 -0.89
N ASN A 323 8.17 3.75 -0.73
CA ASN A 323 7.35 4.63 -1.54
C ASN A 323 7.73 6.10 -1.30
N LEU A 324 7.98 6.47 -0.04
CA LEU A 324 8.46 7.82 0.29
C LEU A 324 9.88 8.06 -0.23
N PHE A 325 10.76 7.06 -0.17
CA PHE A 325 12.09 7.14 -0.77
C PHE A 325 12.02 7.46 -2.26
N ASP A 326 11.11 6.83 -3.00
CA ASP A 326 10.96 7.11 -4.44
C ASP A 326 10.56 8.55 -4.77
N LEU A 327 9.82 9.21 -3.87
CA LEU A 327 9.45 10.61 -4.01
C LEU A 327 10.60 11.57 -3.67
N CYS A 328 11.47 11.17 -2.72
CA CYS A 328 12.52 12.02 -2.15
C CYS A 328 13.92 11.78 -2.70
N LYS A 329 14.17 10.66 -3.40
CA LYS A 329 15.54 10.21 -3.77
C LYS A 329 16.34 11.18 -4.64
N SER A 330 15.69 12.04 -5.43
CA SER A 330 16.41 12.99 -6.31
C SER A 330 17.04 14.14 -5.53
N ASP A 331 16.58 14.39 -4.30
CA ASP A 331 16.86 15.62 -3.57
C ASP A 331 17.70 15.35 -2.30
N GLU A 332 18.15 14.09 -2.09
CA GLU A 332 18.86 13.60 -0.89
C GLU A 332 18.22 14.03 0.45
N SER A 333 16.91 14.29 0.40
CA SER A 333 16.16 14.93 1.49
C SER A 333 15.65 13.95 2.53
N LEU A 334 16.00 12.66 2.45
CA LEU A 334 15.43 11.61 3.28
C LEU A 334 16.51 10.82 4.02
N ASP A 335 16.47 10.87 5.34
CA ASP A 335 17.20 9.94 6.22
C ASP A 335 16.25 8.86 6.72
N ILE A 336 16.73 7.62 6.71
CA ILE A 336 15.96 6.45 7.13
C ILE A 336 16.69 5.79 8.29
N PHE A 337 15.96 5.64 9.40
CA PHE A 337 16.43 5.00 10.62
C PHE A 337 15.58 3.77 10.91
N ILE A 338 16.23 2.61 11.02
CA ILE A 338 15.58 1.34 11.34
C ILE A 338 15.73 1.07 12.83
N ILE A 339 14.61 1.01 13.54
CA ILE A 339 14.56 0.73 14.97
C ILE A 339 14.74 -0.78 15.16
N GLU A 340 15.85 -1.18 15.80
CA GLU A 340 16.03 -2.55 16.27
C GLU A 340 15.47 -2.68 17.69
N SER A 341 14.35 -3.41 17.82
CA SER A 341 13.74 -3.68 19.12
C SER A 341 14.14 -5.04 19.65
N MET A 342 14.67 -5.10 20.88
CA MET A 342 14.90 -6.37 21.59
C MET A 342 13.60 -7.08 21.99
N GLY A 343 12.44 -6.41 21.89
CA GLY A 343 11.12 -6.98 22.20
C GLY A 343 10.37 -7.56 20.99
N MET A 344 10.94 -7.49 19.79
CA MET A 344 10.32 -8.05 18.59
C MET A 344 10.33 -9.58 18.65
N MET A 345 9.18 -10.20 18.41
CA MET A 345 9.14 -11.65 18.26
C MET A 345 9.78 -12.06 16.93
N MET A 346 10.18 -13.34 16.82
CA MET A 346 10.79 -13.92 15.60
C MET A 346 9.93 -13.73 14.32
N GLU A 347 8.61 -13.56 14.43
CA GLU A 347 7.75 -13.25 13.28
C GLU A 347 7.88 -11.79 12.81
N ASP A 348 8.21 -10.86 13.70
CA ASP A 348 8.42 -9.44 13.40
C ASP A 348 9.83 -9.20 12.82
N GLU A 349 10.82 -10.02 13.20
CA GLU A 349 12.15 -10.04 12.57
C GLU A 349 12.07 -10.27 11.05
N LEU A 350 11.04 -10.99 10.59
CA LEU A 350 10.81 -11.23 9.16
C LEU A 350 10.47 -9.94 8.41
N ILE A 351 9.76 -8.99 9.04
CA ILE A 351 9.43 -7.69 8.43
C ILE A 351 10.72 -6.89 8.22
N SER A 352 11.53 -6.74 9.27
CA SER A 352 12.82 -6.04 9.19
C SER A 352 13.78 -6.70 8.20
N THR A 353 13.89 -8.04 8.22
CA THR A 353 14.74 -8.78 7.27
C THR A 353 14.33 -8.53 5.83
N ARG A 354 13.03 -8.61 5.54
CA ARG A 354 12.47 -8.35 4.21
C ARG A 354 12.70 -6.92 3.75
N PHE A 355 12.54 -5.96 4.66
CA PHE A 355 12.86 -4.57 4.37
C PHE A 355 14.34 -4.39 4.01
N ARG A 356 15.26 -4.98 4.78
CA ARG A 356 16.71 -4.90 4.50
C ARG A 356 17.08 -5.51 3.14
N GLU A 357 16.59 -6.72 2.86
CA GLU A 357 16.83 -7.40 1.57
C GLU A 357 16.39 -6.55 0.37
N LEU A 358 15.30 -5.79 0.53
CA LEU A 358 14.88 -4.85 -0.48
C LEU A 358 15.69 -3.57 -0.50
N ALA A 359 15.91 -2.95 0.65
CA ALA A 359 16.63 -1.69 0.75
C ALA A 359 17.98 -1.85 0.05
N GLU A 360 18.65 -3.00 0.22
CA GLU A 360 19.83 -3.39 -0.54
C GLU A 360 19.60 -3.44 -2.06
N LYS A 361 18.56 -4.14 -2.52
CA LYS A 361 18.20 -4.21 -3.97
C LYS A 361 17.83 -2.85 -4.56
N TYR A 362 17.27 -1.96 -3.74
CA TYR A 362 16.85 -0.62 -4.10
C TYR A 362 17.97 0.40 -3.93
N HIS A 363 19.14 -0.01 -3.41
CA HIS A 363 20.26 0.85 -3.05
C HIS A 363 19.88 2.00 -2.09
N ILE A 364 18.98 1.70 -1.16
CA ILE A 364 18.52 2.62 -0.12
C ILE A 364 19.50 2.56 1.04
N ARG A 365 20.05 3.72 1.42
CA ARG A 365 20.86 3.86 2.64
C ARG A 365 19.93 4.03 3.84
N PHE A 366 20.23 3.32 4.91
CA PHE A 366 19.55 3.47 6.20
C PHE A 366 20.56 3.27 7.32
N GLU A 367 20.26 3.85 8.47
CA GLU A 367 20.99 3.65 9.72
C GLU A 367 20.16 2.77 10.65
N THR A 368 20.83 2.02 11.52
CA THR A 368 20.17 1.16 12.50
C THR A 368 20.34 1.75 13.90
N MET A 369 19.29 1.73 14.71
CA MET A 369 19.21 2.37 16.02
C MET A 369 18.66 1.48 17.12
#